data_AF-A0A2N3B7D0-F1
#
_entry.id   AF-A0A2N3B7D0-F1
#
_cell.length_a   1.000
_cell.length_b   1.000
_cell.length_c   1.000
_cell.angle_alpha   90.00
_cell.angle_beta   90.00
_cell.angle_gamma   90.00
#
_symmetry.space_group_name_H-M   'P 1'
#
loop_
_entity.id
_entity.type
_entity.pdbx_description
1 polymer ?
#
loop_
_entity_poly.entity_id
_entity_poly.type
_entity_poly.pdbx_seq_one_letter_code
_entity_poly.pdbx_strand_id
1 'polypeptide(L)'
;MTDRAHPAPPILRDKDHNAPSTFTPESLLREARRQKGAEVVTVPRICLLDPDGDIVRQLRMEDRTRRHEGWVCYHTDLWLFDLDGREVGVVGSAVGSSFAVLVAEELFVSGCELLISITSSGQITPTGQPPYFILIEKAFRDEGTSYHYLPPADW
;
A
#
# COMPACT_ATOMS: atom_id res chain seq x y z
N MET A 1 5.29 37.22 26.23
CA MET A 1 5.20 35.77 26.45
C MET A 1 6.21 35.16 25.49
N THR A 2 7.37 34.73 26.00
CA THR A 2 8.43 34.16 25.16
C THR A 2 7.95 32.84 24.59
N ASP A 3 7.87 32.76 23.27
CA ASP A 3 7.57 31.57 22.49
C ASP A 3 8.61 30.49 22.83
N ARG A 4 8.25 29.55 23.72
CA ARG A 4 9.09 28.40 24.00
C ARG A 4 8.90 27.46 22.83
N ALA A 5 9.86 27.43 21.92
CA ALA A 5 9.93 26.42 20.88
C ALA A 5 9.72 25.04 21.51
N HIS A 6 8.57 24.43 21.25
CA HIS A 6 8.30 23.08 21.70
C HIS A 6 9.26 22.14 20.94
N PRO A 7 9.92 21.21 21.63
CA PRO A 7 10.79 20.26 20.95
C PRO A 7 9.97 19.47 19.94
N ALA A 8 10.52 19.30 18.73
CA ALA A 8 9.87 18.51 17.68
C ALA A 8 9.44 17.13 18.23
N PRO A 9 8.29 16.60 17.81
CA PRO A 9 7.84 15.28 18.25
C PRO A 9 8.88 14.21 17.87
N PRO A 10 9.02 13.14 18.67
CA PRO A 10 10.06 12.12 18.45
C PRO A 10 10.12 11.55 17.04
N ILE A 11 8.96 11.38 16.39
CA ILE A 11 8.86 10.83 15.02
C ILE A 11 9.57 11.70 13.97
N LEU A 12 9.83 12.98 14.26
CA LEU A 12 10.48 13.92 13.35
C LEU A 12 11.97 14.15 13.67
N ARG A 13 12.49 13.54 14.73
CA ARG A 13 13.90 13.70 15.13
C ARG A 13 14.81 12.78 14.32
N ASP A 14 16.06 13.20 14.14
CA ASP A 14 17.17 12.39 13.61
C ASP A 14 16.88 11.68 12.28
N LYS A 15 16.21 12.39 11.35
CA LYS A 15 15.95 11.90 9.98
C LYS A 15 17.06 12.31 9.04
N ASP A 16 17.60 11.33 8.32
CA ASP A 16 18.33 11.57 7.08
C ASP A 16 17.57 10.90 5.94
N HIS A 17 16.69 11.66 5.28
CA HIS A 17 15.84 11.14 4.19
C HIS A 17 16.64 10.76 2.93
N ASN A 18 17.91 11.18 2.83
CA ASN A 18 18.78 10.81 1.72
C ASN A 18 19.65 9.58 2.02
N ALA A 19 19.67 9.11 3.28
CA ALA A 19 20.39 7.91 3.63
C ALA A 19 19.75 6.68 2.95
N PRO A 20 20.55 5.72 2.46
CA PRO A 20 20.01 4.49 1.91
C PRO A 20 19.27 3.69 2.99
N SER A 21 18.16 3.05 2.61
CA SER A 21 17.43 2.19 3.56
C SER A 21 18.30 1.00 3.97
N THR A 22 18.37 0.75 5.28
CA THR A 22 19.02 -0.45 5.83
C THR A 22 18.17 -1.70 5.63
N PHE A 23 16.85 -1.53 5.56
CA PHE A 23 15.89 -2.60 5.32
C PHE A 23 15.26 -2.40 3.94
N THR A 24 15.60 -3.27 2.99
CA THR A 24 15.11 -3.14 1.61
C THR A 24 14.02 -4.19 1.31
N PRO A 25 12.96 -3.82 0.56
CA PRO A 25 11.93 -4.76 0.13
C PRO A 25 12.50 -5.93 -0.70
N GLU A 26 13.55 -5.71 -1.49
CA GLU A 26 14.24 -6.78 -2.23
C GLU A 26 14.87 -7.80 -1.28
N SER A 27 15.50 -7.34 -0.19
CA SER A 27 16.08 -8.24 0.81
C SER A 27 15.01 -9.00 1.56
N LEU A 28 13.91 -8.33 1.95
CA LEU A 28 12.77 -8.97 2.58
C LEU A 28 12.22 -10.10 1.71
N LEU A 29 11.91 -9.82 0.44
CA LEU A 29 11.32 -10.82 -0.45
C LEU A 29 12.29 -11.95 -0.82
N ARG A 30 13.60 -11.67 -0.94
CA ARG A 30 14.62 -12.70 -1.12
C ARG A 30 14.60 -13.70 0.05
N GLU A 31 14.59 -13.20 1.27
CA GLU A 31 14.56 -14.07 2.46
C GLU A 31 13.22 -14.81 2.59
N ALA A 32 12.09 -14.15 2.28
CA ALA A 32 10.78 -14.78 2.26
C ALA A 32 10.70 -15.93 1.26
N ARG A 33 11.21 -15.74 0.03
CA ARG A 33 11.31 -16.80 -0.98
C ARG A 33 12.16 -17.97 -0.51
N ARG A 34 13.34 -17.68 0.07
CA ARG A 34 14.24 -18.72 0.61
C ARG A 34 13.54 -19.58 1.67
N GLN A 35 12.80 -18.96 2.59
CA GLN A 35 12.11 -19.67 3.67
C GLN A 35 10.90 -20.47 3.16
N LYS A 36 10.18 -19.95 2.16
CA LYS A 36 8.98 -20.59 1.60
C LYS A 36 9.28 -21.59 0.47
N GLY A 37 10.54 -21.67 0.01
CA GLY A 37 10.91 -22.50 -1.14
C GLY A 37 10.24 -22.06 -2.44
N ALA A 38 9.97 -20.75 -2.57
CA ALA A 38 9.18 -20.20 -3.68
C ALA A 38 10.08 -19.66 -4.80
N GLU A 39 9.63 -19.84 -6.05
CA GLU A 39 10.28 -19.26 -7.21
C GLU A 39 10.04 -17.75 -7.33
N VAL A 40 10.87 -17.08 -8.13
CA VAL A 40 10.68 -15.67 -8.47
C VAL A 40 9.65 -15.59 -9.61
N VAL A 41 8.45 -15.11 -9.29
CA VAL A 41 7.39 -14.82 -10.27
C VAL A 41 7.01 -13.36 -10.16
N THR A 42 6.93 -12.67 -11.30
CA THR A 42 6.52 -11.27 -11.37
C THR A 42 5.03 -11.12 -11.13
N VAL A 43 4.64 -10.12 -10.35
CA VAL A 43 3.23 -9.74 -10.19
C VAL A 43 2.74 -8.97 -11.43
N PRO A 44 1.42 -8.82 -11.64
CA PRO A 44 0.90 -8.00 -12.72
C PRO A 44 1.38 -6.55 -12.62
N ARG A 45 1.54 -5.90 -13.80
CA ARG A 45 1.97 -4.49 -13.91
C ARG A 45 0.99 -3.52 -13.23
N ILE A 46 -0.27 -3.89 -13.10
CA ILE A 46 -1.30 -3.10 -12.42
C ILE A 46 -1.78 -3.90 -11.21
N CYS A 47 -1.69 -3.28 -10.03
CA CYS A 47 -2.18 -3.87 -8.79
C CYS A 47 -3.11 -2.89 -8.04
N LEU A 48 -3.99 -3.46 -7.24
CA LEU A 48 -4.94 -2.76 -6.37
C LEU A 48 -4.59 -3.02 -4.91
N LEU A 49 -4.59 -1.96 -4.11
CA LEU A 49 -4.85 -2.08 -2.68
C LEU A 49 -6.35 -1.92 -2.46
N ASP A 50 -6.93 -2.89 -1.78
CA ASP A 50 -8.32 -2.91 -1.34
C ASP A 50 -8.32 -2.91 0.20
N PRO A 51 -8.16 -1.75 0.86
CA PRO A 51 -8.05 -1.69 2.31
C PRO A 51 -9.26 -2.27 3.05
N ASP A 52 -10.47 -2.09 2.52
CA ASP A 52 -11.69 -2.64 3.14
C ASP A 52 -11.83 -4.16 2.88
N GLY A 53 -11.15 -4.65 1.83
CA GLY A 53 -11.13 -6.05 1.43
C GLY A 53 -12.45 -6.52 0.78
N ASP A 54 -13.39 -5.61 0.54
CA ASP A 54 -14.72 -5.94 0.03
C ASP A 54 -14.68 -6.30 -1.45
N ILE A 55 -13.86 -5.63 -2.24
CA ILE A 55 -13.63 -5.95 -3.66
C ILE A 55 -13.07 -7.37 -3.80
N VAL A 56 -11.99 -7.69 -3.08
CA VAL A 56 -11.37 -9.02 -3.18
C VAL A 56 -12.30 -10.11 -2.65
N ARG A 57 -13.06 -9.84 -1.58
CA ARG A 57 -14.06 -10.79 -1.06
C ARG A 57 -15.15 -11.04 -2.10
N GLN A 58 -15.67 -9.99 -2.75
CA GLN A 58 -16.69 -10.13 -3.78
C GLN A 58 -16.18 -10.92 -4.98
N LEU A 59 -15.01 -10.58 -5.52
CA LEU A 59 -14.42 -11.29 -6.65
C LEU A 59 -14.17 -12.78 -6.33
N ARG A 60 -13.75 -13.08 -5.09
CA ARG A 60 -13.59 -14.47 -4.63
C ARG A 60 -14.93 -15.21 -4.52
N MET A 61 -15.97 -14.56 -4.01
CA MET A 61 -17.32 -15.15 -3.93
C MET A 61 -17.90 -15.45 -5.32
N GLU A 62 -17.54 -14.66 -6.31
CA GLU A 62 -17.92 -14.85 -7.72
C GLU A 62 -17.02 -15.85 -8.48
N ASP A 63 -16.03 -16.45 -7.82
CA ASP A 63 -15.02 -17.35 -8.42
C ASP A 63 -14.26 -16.70 -9.60
N ARG A 64 -14.06 -15.38 -9.52
CA ARG A 64 -13.37 -14.58 -10.55
C ARG A 64 -11.90 -14.35 -10.26
N THR A 65 -11.37 -15.01 -9.25
CA THR A 65 -10.00 -14.81 -8.79
C THR A 65 -9.23 -16.11 -8.72
N ARG A 66 -7.93 -16.04 -8.98
CA ARG A 66 -6.96 -17.05 -8.57
C ARG A 66 -5.91 -16.44 -7.66
N ARG A 67 -5.31 -17.22 -6.77
CA ARG A 67 -4.20 -16.75 -5.94
C ARG A 67 -2.92 -16.66 -6.78
N HIS A 68 -2.10 -15.63 -6.56
CA HIS A 68 -0.77 -15.53 -7.17
C HIS A 68 0.22 -16.42 -6.40
N GLU A 69 0.81 -17.40 -7.09
CA GLU A 69 1.65 -18.43 -6.45
C GLU A 69 3.02 -17.90 -6.02
N GLY A 70 3.57 -16.90 -6.70
CA GLY A 70 4.86 -16.29 -6.33
C GLY A 70 4.77 -15.16 -5.31
N TRP A 71 3.59 -14.89 -4.74
CA TRP A 71 3.45 -13.84 -3.74
C TRP A 71 3.89 -14.36 -2.37
N VAL A 72 5.02 -13.85 -1.89
CA VAL A 72 5.68 -14.36 -0.68
C VAL A 72 5.51 -13.48 0.56
N CYS A 73 4.68 -12.43 0.51
CA CYS A 73 4.37 -11.64 1.71
C CYS A 73 3.91 -12.55 2.86
N TYR A 74 4.29 -12.21 4.08
CA TYR A 74 3.89 -12.99 5.27
C TYR A 74 2.47 -12.69 5.73
N HIS A 75 1.95 -11.52 5.40
CA HIS A 75 0.72 -10.99 6.01
C HIS A 75 -0.47 -10.97 5.05
N THR A 76 -0.22 -11.12 3.75
CA THR A 76 -1.24 -10.94 2.73
C THR A 76 -1.19 -12.03 1.67
N ASP A 77 -2.33 -12.24 1.05
CA ASP A 77 -2.44 -12.94 -0.22
C ASP A 77 -2.57 -11.90 -1.34
N LEU A 78 -1.96 -12.20 -2.49
CA LEU A 78 -2.23 -11.49 -3.73
C LEU A 78 -3.18 -12.35 -4.57
N TRP A 79 -4.31 -11.77 -4.95
CA TRP A 79 -5.29 -12.38 -5.85
C TRP A 79 -5.19 -11.75 -7.23
N LEU A 80 -5.51 -12.53 -8.25
CA LEU A 80 -5.44 -12.15 -9.66
C LEU A 80 -6.82 -12.29 -10.26
N PHE A 81 -7.26 -11.30 -11.02
CA PHE A 81 -8.52 -11.32 -11.75
C PHE A 81 -8.37 -10.66 -13.12
N ASP A 82 -9.26 -11.00 -14.04
CA ASP A 82 -9.35 -10.34 -15.35
C ASP A 82 -10.28 -9.14 -15.28
N LEU A 83 -9.78 -8.01 -15.77
CA LEU A 83 -10.52 -6.77 -15.97
C LEU A 83 -10.42 -6.38 -17.45
N ASP A 84 -11.46 -6.72 -18.22
CA ASP A 84 -11.56 -6.45 -19.67
C ASP A 84 -10.32 -6.93 -20.46
N GLY A 85 -9.88 -8.17 -20.20
CA GLY A 85 -8.72 -8.78 -20.87
C GLY A 85 -7.37 -8.35 -20.29
N ARG A 86 -7.35 -7.67 -19.14
CA ARG A 86 -6.13 -7.30 -18.41
C ARG A 86 -6.09 -8.02 -17.07
N GLU A 87 -4.99 -8.73 -16.82
CA GLU A 87 -4.75 -9.32 -15.50
C GLU A 87 -4.35 -8.22 -14.50
N VAL A 88 -5.06 -8.17 -13.38
CA VAL A 88 -4.86 -7.20 -12.30
C VAL A 88 -4.64 -7.96 -10.99
N GLY A 89 -3.64 -7.52 -10.22
CA GLY A 89 -3.42 -7.99 -8.86
C GLY A 89 -4.29 -7.23 -7.86
N VAL A 90 -4.79 -7.88 -6.80
CA VAL A 90 -5.47 -7.21 -5.68
C VAL A 90 -5.02 -7.80 -4.34
N VAL A 91 -4.63 -6.91 -3.42
CA VAL A 91 -4.35 -7.22 -2.03
C VAL A 91 -5.44 -6.60 -1.16
N GLY A 92 -6.16 -7.44 -0.42
CA GLY A 92 -7.20 -6.99 0.50
C GLY A 92 -6.67 -6.65 1.89
N SER A 93 -7.47 -5.91 2.67
CA SER A 93 -7.24 -5.64 4.10
C SER A 93 -5.94 -4.91 4.41
N ALA A 94 -5.45 -4.08 3.48
CA ALA A 94 -4.25 -3.27 3.61
C ALA A 94 -4.48 -1.93 4.36
N VAL A 95 -5.16 -1.96 5.51
CA VAL A 95 -5.53 -0.74 6.27
C VAL A 95 -4.32 -0.16 7.03
N GLY A 96 -4.16 1.16 6.94
CA GLY A 96 -3.14 1.92 7.67
C GLY A 96 -1.85 2.12 6.86
N SER A 97 -1.24 3.29 6.99
CA SER A 97 -0.16 3.72 6.09
C SER A 97 1.09 2.85 6.18
N SER A 98 1.51 2.42 7.37
CA SER A 98 2.72 1.60 7.52
C SER A 98 2.55 0.24 6.83
N PHE A 99 1.36 -0.34 6.92
CA PHE A 99 1.07 -1.63 6.30
C PHE A 99 0.87 -1.49 4.78
N ALA A 100 0.14 -0.45 4.34
CA ALA A 100 -0.03 -0.16 2.93
C ALA A 100 1.31 0.10 2.23
N VAL A 101 2.23 0.86 2.85
CA VAL A 101 3.57 1.11 2.31
C VAL A 101 4.38 -0.19 2.22
N LEU A 102 4.37 -1.04 3.25
CA LEU A 102 5.04 -2.34 3.20
C LEU A 102 4.58 -3.17 1.99
N VAL A 103 3.26 -3.31 1.82
CA VAL A 103 2.67 -4.07 0.70
C VAL A 103 2.98 -3.40 -0.64
N ALA A 104 2.93 -2.06 -0.71
CA ALA A 104 3.22 -1.31 -1.92
C ALA A 104 4.67 -1.52 -2.38
N GLU A 105 5.63 -1.40 -1.46
CA GLU A 105 7.04 -1.63 -1.76
C GLU A 105 7.28 -3.05 -2.27
N GLU A 106 6.70 -4.07 -1.60
CA GLU A 106 6.77 -5.46 -2.03
C GLU A 106 6.17 -5.68 -3.44
N LEU A 107 5.07 -5.01 -3.78
CA LEU A 107 4.46 -5.04 -5.11
C LEU A 107 5.38 -4.42 -6.17
N PHE A 108 5.92 -3.23 -5.91
CA PHE A 108 6.79 -2.52 -6.86
C PHE A 108 8.05 -3.32 -7.16
N VAL A 109 8.75 -3.83 -6.15
CA VAL A 109 9.95 -4.66 -6.40
C VAL A 109 9.63 -6.01 -7.03
N SER A 110 8.37 -6.44 -7.01
CA SER A 110 7.91 -7.68 -7.65
C SER A 110 7.41 -7.47 -9.09
N GLY A 111 7.44 -6.24 -9.61
CA GLY A 111 7.11 -5.93 -11.01
C GLY A 111 5.83 -5.10 -11.22
N CYS A 112 5.17 -4.66 -10.15
CA CYS A 112 4.08 -3.68 -10.26
C CYS A 112 4.63 -2.35 -10.78
N GLU A 113 3.91 -1.70 -11.70
CA GLU A 113 4.24 -0.39 -12.27
C GLU A 113 3.18 0.67 -11.92
N LEU A 114 1.93 0.25 -11.72
CA LEU A 114 0.82 1.09 -11.32
C LEU A 114 0.07 0.46 -10.14
N LEU A 115 0.09 1.16 -9.01
CA LEU A 115 -0.66 0.79 -7.81
C LEU A 115 -1.81 1.77 -7.60
N ILE A 116 -3.03 1.25 -7.46
CA ILE A 116 -4.23 2.06 -7.17
C ILE A 116 -4.82 1.59 -5.86
N SER A 117 -5.03 2.51 -4.91
CA SER A 117 -5.78 2.22 -3.69
C SER A 117 -7.24 2.57 -3.91
N ILE A 118 -8.14 1.60 -3.76
CA ILE A 118 -9.59 1.79 -3.84
C ILE A 118 -10.17 1.49 -2.46
N THR A 119 -10.77 2.49 -1.82
CA THR A 119 -11.28 2.38 -0.45
C THR A 119 -12.47 3.31 -0.23
N SER A 120 -13.17 3.13 0.88
CA SER A 120 -14.16 4.06 1.37
C SER A 120 -13.55 5.23 2.14
N SER A 121 -14.29 6.35 2.23
CA SER A 121 -13.89 7.51 3.02
C SER A 121 -15.10 8.24 3.59
N GLY A 122 -14.96 8.82 4.77
CA GLY A 122 -15.94 9.75 5.33
C GLY A 122 -15.85 11.14 4.71
N GLN A 123 -16.95 11.89 4.71
CA GLN A 123 -16.97 13.29 4.28
C GLN A 123 -16.71 14.21 5.48
N ILE A 124 -15.71 15.08 5.39
CA ILE A 124 -15.52 16.20 6.33
C ILE A 124 -16.42 17.37 5.92
N THR A 125 -16.38 17.72 4.63
CA THR A 125 -17.29 18.68 4.00
C THR A 125 -18.29 17.91 3.13
N PRO A 126 -19.61 18.06 3.39
CA PRO A 126 -20.63 17.40 2.58
C PRO A 126 -20.51 17.80 1.10
N THR A 127 -20.30 16.82 0.21
CA THR A 127 -20.18 17.05 -1.25
C THR A 127 -21.40 16.55 -2.02
N GLY A 128 -22.09 15.53 -1.49
CA GLY A 128 -23.28 14.94 -2.09
C GLY A 128 -23.74 13.71 -1.31
N GLN A 129 -24.89 13.15 -1.71
CA GLN A 129 -25.40 11.91 -1.14
C GLN A 129 -24.69 10.71 -1.78
N PRO A 130 -23.96 9.85 -1.02
CA PRO A 130 -23.37 8.61 -1.54
C PRO A 130 -24.41 7.64 -2.16
N PRO A 131 -24.01 6.75 -3.09
CA PRO A 131 -22.63 6.46 -3.50
C PRO A 131 -22.15 7.34 -4.65
N TYR A 132 -20.88 7.73 -4.60
CA TYR A 132 -20.14 8.33 -5.70
C TYR A 132 -18.63 8.12 -5.47
N PHE A 133 -17.84 8.23 -6.54
CA PHE A 133 -16.38 8.14 -6.44
C PHE A 133 -15.76 9.52 -6.34
N ILE A 134 -14.66 9.60 -5.58
CA ILE A 134 -13.82 10.79 -5.48
C ILE A 134 -12.42 10.41 -5.94
N LEU A 135 -11.85 11.20 -6.84
CA LEU A 135 -10.43 11.10 -7.16
C LEU A 135 -9.65 11.98 -6.16
N ILE A 136 -8.78 11.35 -5.39
CA ILE A 136 -7.92 12.06 -4.44
C ILE A 136 -6.68 12.57 -5.19
N GLU A 137 -6.62 13.87 -5.44
CA GLU A 137 -5.45 14.51 -6.06
C GLU A 137 -4.33 14.80 -5.05
N LYS A 138 -4.70 15.01 -3.77
CA LYS A 138 -3.78 15.25 -2.65
C LYS A 138 -4.35 14.66 -1.36
N ALA A 139 -3.50 14.12 -0.49
CA ALA A 139 -3.88 13.58 0.80
C ALA A 139 -3.09 14.27 1.92
N PHE A 140 -3.78 14.68 3.00
CA PHE A 140 -3.10 15.29 4.14
C PHE A 140 -2.24 14.25 4.87
N ARG A 141 -0.95 14.54 5.09
CA ARG A 141 0.05 13.58 5.61
C ARG A 141 0.04 13.42 7.14
N ASP A 142 -1.13 13.22 7.73
CA ASP A 142 -1.27 12.99 9.19
C ASP A 142 -1.20 11.51 9.58
N GLU A 143 -0.46 10.69 8.81
CA GLU A 143 -0.44 9.22 8.93
C GLU A 143 0.88 8.63 9.48
N GLY A 144 1.86 9.48 9.79
CA GLY A 144 3.12 9.10 10.46
C GLY A 144 4.16 8.40 9.58
N THR A 145 3.77 7.49 8.69
CA THR A 145 4.71 6.68 7.89
C THR A 145 5.49 7.53 6.89
N SER A 146 4.83 8.47 6.21
CA SER A 146 5.48 9.29 5.19
C SER A 146 6.63 10.13 5.76
N TYR A 147 6.60 10.50 7.05
CA TYR A 147 7.69 11.25 7.70
C TYR A 147 9.00 10.47 7.82
N HIS A 148 8.96 9.15 7.62
CA HIS A 148 10.17 8.32 7.51
C HIS A 148 10.81 8.39 6.12
N TYR A 149 10.06 8.78 5.09
CA TYR A 149 10.53 8.82 3.70
C TYR A 149 10.74 10.24 3.17
N LEU A 150 9.98 11.21 3.69
CA LEU A 150 10.02 12.60 3.23
C LEU A 150 9.94 13.59 4.40
N PRO A 151 10.49 14.80 4.24
CA PRO A 151 10.30 15.88 5.21
C PRO A 151 8.81 16.18 5.48
N PRO A 152 8.48 16.76 6.66
CA PRO A 152 7.11 17.17 6.97
C PRO A 152 6.58 18.20 5.97
N ALA A 153 5.39 17.94 5.46
CA ALA A 153 4.62 18.82 4.59
C ALA A 153 3.13 18.43 4.71
N ASP A 154 2.25 19.29 4.22
CA ASP A 154 0.81 19.02 4.26
C ASP A 154 0.41 17.81 3.39
N TRP A 155 1.07 17.60 2.24
CA TRP A 155 0.78 16.53 1.27
C TRP A 155 2.05 15.89 0.70
#